data_AF-A0A384X518-F1
#
_entry.id   AF-A0A384X518-F1
#
_cell.length_a   1.000
_cell.length_b   1.000
_cell.length_c   1.000
_cell.angle_alpha   90.00
_cell.angle_beta   90.00
_cell.angle_gamma   90.00
#
_symmetry.space_group_name_H-M   'P 1'
#
loop_
_entity.id
_entity.type
_entity.pdbx_description
1 polymer ?
#
loop_
_entity_poly.entity_id
_entity_poly.type
_entity_poly.pdbx_seq_one_letter_code
_entity_poly.pdbx_strand_id
1 'polypeptide(L)'
;MGVLLCGVSLGGLLFFLVCVFHGFFWNVGEGSSSGLRSWVSSFECGFVSQRGVEDYFSHTYFVLLVFFVIFDLEVSLLLNMPLQGVLYKNLGFYVLFLLLLALGFGIEIYKGYAEWEY
;
A
#
# COMPACT_ATOMS: atom_id res chain seq x y z
N MET A 1 -13.81 -0.03 38.10
CA MET A 1 -13.07 1.25 38.27
C MET A 1 -11.65 1.18 37.68
N GLY A 2 -10.82 0.20 38.04
CA GLY A 2 -9.39 0.16 37.65
C GLY A 2 -9.09 0.05 36.15
N VAL A 3 -9.89 -0.70 35.37
CA VAL A 3 -9.67 -0.88 33.92
C VAL A 3 -9.93 0.41 33.13
N LEU A 4 -10.96 1.18 33.52
CA LEU A 4 -11.28 2.49 32.92
C LEU A 4 -10.20 3.53 33.26
N LEU A 5 -9.71 3.55 34.50
CA LEU A 5 -8.58 4.41 34.92
C LEU A 5 -7.29 4.08 34.16
N CYS A 6 -7.00 2.79 33.97
CA CYS A 6 -5.84 2.32 33.19
C CYS A 6 -5.96 2.70 31.71
N GLY A 7 -7.15 2.56 31.11
CA GLY A 7 -7.43 2.97 29.73
C GLY A 7 -7.28 4.48 29.52
N VAL A 8 -7.79 5.30 30.45
CA VAL A 8 -7.65 6.76 30.38
C VAL A 8 -6.19 7.18 30.57
N SER A 9 -5.43 6.53 31.48
CA SER A 9 -4.01 6.83 31.65
C SER A 9 -3.16 6.44 30.44
N LEU A 10 -3.46 5.30 29.80
CA LEU A 10 -2.77 4.87 28.58
C LEU A 10 -3.08 5.80 27.40
N GLY A 11 -4.34 6.21 27.24
CA GLY A 11 -4.75 7.16 26.20
C GLY A 11 -4.09 8.53 26.38
N GLY A 12 -4.03 9.05 27.61
CA GLY A 12 -3.35 10.31 27.92
C GLY A 12 -1.84 10.26 27.66
N LEU A 13 -1.20 9.15 28.00
CA LEU A 13 0.23 8.94 27.74
C LEU A 13 0.55 8.87 26.24
N LEU A 14 -0.29 8.18 25.47
CA LEU A 14 -0.17 8.13 24.00
C LEU A 14 -0.35 9.52 23.37
N PHE A 15 -1.36 10.28 23.79
CA PHE A 15 -1.58 11.64 23.28
C PHE A 15 -0.39 12.57 23.58
N PHE A 16 0.16 12.49 24.79
CA PHE A 16 1.34 13.27 25.17
C PHE A 16 2.57 12.94 24.32
N LEU A 17 2.83 11.65 24.07
CA LEU A 17 3.94 11.23 23.21
C LEU A 17 3.80 11.74 21.77
N VAL A 18 2.58 11.73 21.23
CA VAL A 18 2.29 12.28 19.89
C VAL A 18 2.52 13.80 19.85
N CYS A 19 2.08 14.53 20.87
CA CYS A 19 2.33 15.98 20.97
C CYS A 19 3.82 16.32 21.04
N VAL A 20 4.61 15.56 21.80
CA VAL A 20 6.06 15.75 21.91
C VAL A 20 6.74 15.47 20.58
N PHE A 21 6.37 14.38 19.90
CA PHE A 21 6.92 14.05 18.58
C PHE A 21 6.67 15.18 17.57
N HIS A 22 5.42 15.67 17.50
CA HIS A 22 5.05 16.71 16.55
C HIS A 22 5.65 18.09 16.91
N GLY A 23 5.77 18.40 18.20
CA GLY A 23 6.35 19.65 18.69
C GLY A 23 7.86 19.72 18.49
N PHE A 24 8.57 18.61 18.69
CA PHE A 24 10.02 18.53 18.58
C PHE A 24 10.49 18.44 17.12
N PHE A 25 9.84 17.61 16.30
CA PHE A 25 10.28 17.40 14.91
C PHE A 25 9.98 18.58 13.99
N TRP A 26 8.94 19.37 14.26
CA TRP A 26 8.51 20.45 13.36
C TRP A 26 8.99 21.86 13.75
N ASN A 27 9.51 22.06 14.98
CA ASN A 27 10.06 23.37 15.42
C ASN A 27 11.57 23.50 15.25
N VAL A 28 12.26 22.52 14.65
CA VAL A 28 13.61 22.75 14.12
C VAL A 28 13.46 23.55 12.83
N GLY A 29 13.15 24.83 13.00
CA GLY A 29 13.14 25.80 11.91
C GLY A 29 14.51 25.84 11.27
N GLU A 30 14.52 25.76 9.94
CA GLU A 30 15.67 25.90 9.05
C GLU A 30 16.53 27.10 9.46
N GLY A 31 17.57 26.81 10.26
CA GLY A 31 18.67 27.71 10.50
C GLY A 31 19.44 27.91 9.20
N SER A 32 19.08 28.97 8.48
CA SER A 32 19.90 29.80 7.59
C SER A 32 21.30 29.24 7.26
N SER A 33 21.39 28.34 6.28
CA SER A 33 22.64 28.04 5.58
C SER A 33 22.37 27.95 4.08
N SER A 34 22.41 29.11 3.43
CA SER A 34 22.16 29.29 2.00
C SER A 34 23.06 28.44 1.08
N GLY A 35 24.20 27.93 1.58
CA GLY A 35 25.15 27.11 0.82
C GLY A 35 24.87 25.61 0.77
N LEU A 36 24.06 25.05 1.70
CA LEU A 36 23.73 23.61 1.70
C LEU A 36 22.54 23.27 0.79
N ARG A 37 21.77 24.28 0.37
CA ARG A 37 20.49 24.10 -0.33
C ARG A 37 20.62 23.37 -1.66
N SER A 38 21.75 23.50 -2.37
CA SER A 38 21.99 22.82 -3.65
C SER A 38 22.31 21.33 -3.51
N TRP A 39 22.79 20.88 -2.36
CA TRP A 39 23.03 19.46 -2.06
C TRP A 39 21.79 18.76 -1.52
N VAL A 40 20.84 19.54 -1.00
CA VAL A 40 19.57 19.05 -0.42
C VAL A 40 18.39 19.17 -1.38
N SER A 41 18.53 19.93 -2.48
CA SER A 41 17.50 20.07 -3.51
C SER A 41 17.48 18.88 -4.47
N SER A 42 16.29 18.51 -4.94
CA SER A 42 16.11 17.52 -6.01
C SER A 42 16.95 17.87 -7.25
N PHE A 43 17.54 16.86 -7.88
CA PHE A 43 18.33 17.04 -9.09
C PHE A 43 17.43 17.32 -10.30
N GLU A 44 17.42 18.57 -10.76
CA GLU A 44 16.67 19.00 -11.95
C GLU A 44 17.60 19.30 -13.14
N CYS A 45 18.65 18.49 -13.32
CA CYS A 45 19.57 18.63 -14.45
C CYS A 45 20.23 20.03 -14.57
N GLY A 46 20.38 20.76 -13.45
CA GLY A 46 21.03 22.08 -13.40
C GLY A 46 20.10 23.29 -13.51
N PHE A 47 18.79 23.09 -13.57
CA PHE A 47 17.80 24.17 -13.51
C PHE A 47 17.40 24.53 -12.07
N VAL A 48 16.80 25.71 -11.90
CA VAL A 48 16.23 26.14 -10.61
C VAL A 48 14.82 25.58 -10.47
N SER A 49 14.54 24.94 -9.33
CA SER A 49 13.25 24.30 -9.05
C SER A 49 12.10 25.28 -9.11
N GLN A 50 11.38 25.24 -10.24
CA GLN A 50 10.10 25.87 -10.41
C GLN A 50 9.02 24.80 -10.27
N ARG A 51 8.38 24.82 -9.09
CA ARG A 51 7.20 24.04 -8.68
C ARG A 51 7.53 22.70 -8.01
N GLY A 52 6.65 22.31 -7.10
CA GLY A 52 6.78 21.08 -6.33
C GLY A 52 6.75 19.87 -7.25
N VAL A 53 7.42 18.80 -6.81
CA VAL A 53 7.30 17.47 -7.41
C VAL A 53 5.88 17.00 -7.14
N GLU A 54 4.97 17.35 -8.03
CA GLU A 54 3.62 16.79 -8.05
C GLU A 54 3.73 15.40 -8.67
N ASP A 55 3.79 14.38 -7.82
CA ASP A 55 3.65 13.00 -8.26
C ASP A 55 2.21 12.81 -8.75
N TYR A 56 2.01 12.86 -10.06
CA TYR A 56 0.77 12.42 -10.70
C TYR A 56 0.69 10.91 -10.55
N PHE A 57 0.17 10.44 -9.41
CA PHE A 57 -0.13 9.03 -9.22
C PHE A 57 -1.12 8.59 -10.29
N SER A 58 -0.67 7.72 -11.19
CA SER A 58 -1.49 7.25 -12.29
C SER A 58 -2.53 6.23 -11.79
N HIS A 59 -3.77 6.38 -12.27
CA HIS A 59 -4.91 5.56 -11.86
C HIS A 59 -4.72 4.07 -12.23
N THR A 60 -3.92 3.78 -13.27
CA THR A 60 -3.64 2.41 -13.71
C THR A 60 -2.86 1.62 -12.65
N TYR A 61 -1.91 2.26 -11.96
CA TYR A 61 -1.13 1.63 -10.89
C TYR A 61 -2.00 1.28 -9.68
N PHE A 62 -2.96 2.15 -9.35
CA PHE A 62 -3.90 1.90 -8.27
C PHE A 62 -4.73 0.64 -8.53
N VAL A 63 -5.29 0.56 -9.73
CA VAL A 63 -6.15 -0.55 -10.16
C VAL A 63 -5.37 -1.87 -10.15
N LEU A 64 -4.14 -1.86 -10.66
CA LEU A 64 -3.25 -3.03 -10.64
C LEU A 64 -2.97 -3.52 -9.20
N LEU A 65 -2.74 -2.60 -8.25
CA LEU A 65 -2.48 -2.96 -6.85
C LEU A 65 -3.71 -3.61 -6.20
N VAL A 66 -4.91 -3.06 -6.42
CA VAL A 66 -6.16 -3.65 -5.92
C VAL A 66 -6.37 -5.06 -6.47
N PHE A 67 -6.17 -5.25 -7.78
CA PHE A 67 -6.29 -6.58 -8.39
C PHE A 67 -5.24 -7.56 -7.91
N PHE A 68 -4.00 -7.12 -7.69
CA PHE A 68 -2.95 -7.95 -7.10
C PHE A 68 -3.38 -8.50 -5.73
N VAL A 69 -3.95 -7.66 -4.86
CA VAL A 69 -4.43 -8.08 -3.53
C VAL A 69 -5.56 -9.11 -3.64
N ILE A 70 -6.49 -8.92 -4.56
CA ILE A 70 -7.62 -9.84 -4.77
C ILE A 70 -7.11 -11.20 -5.27
N PHE A 71 -6.23 -11.20 -6.27
CA PHE A 71 -5.67 -12.43 -6.83
C PHE A 71 -4.82 -13.20 -5.81
N ASP A 72 -4.05 -12.50 -4.97
CA ASP A 72 -3.27 -13.13 -3.88
C ASP A 72 -4.17 -13.82 -2.84
N LEU A 73 -5.33 -13.22 -2.54
CA LEU A 73 -6.35 -13.83 -1.68
C LEU A 73 -6.92 -15.12 -2.33
N GLU A 74 -7.26 -15.08 -3.62
CA GLU A 74 -7.79 -16.25 -4.34
C GLU A 74 -6.78 -17.41 -4.39
N VAL A 75 -5.49 -17.12 -4.60
CA VAL A 75 -4.42 -18.12 -4.57
C VAL A 75 -4.22 -18.69 -3.16
N SER A 76 -4.29 -17.85 -2.13
CA SER A 76 -4.24 -18.30 -0.73
C SER A 76 -5.36 -19.30 -0.39
N LEU A 77 -6.54 -19.11 -0.99
CA LEU A 77 -7.67 -20.05 -0.89
C LEU A 77 -7.37 -21.40 -1.57
N LEU A 78 -6.72 -21.37 -2.74
CA LEU A 78 -6.28 -22.55 -3.49
C LEU A 78 -5.20 -23.37 -2.76
N LEU A 79 -4.36 -22.73 -1.94
CA LEU A 79 -3.26 -23.38 -1.21
C LEU A 79 -3.76 -24.46 -0.22
N ASN A 80 -5.02 -24.40 0.19
CA ASN A 80 -5.63 -25.44 1.03
C ASN A 80 -5.95 -26.75 0.28
N MET A 81 -5.89 -26.76 -1.06
CA MET A 81 -6.17 -27.94 -1.89
C MET A 81 -5.25 -29.15 -1.60
N PRO A 82 -3.90 -29.02 -1.62
CA PRO A 82 -3.01 -30.15 -1.35
C PRO A 82 -3.15 -30.71 0.07
N LEU A 83 -3.56 -29.89 1.05
CA LEU A 83 -3.76 -30.34 2.43
C LEU A 83 -4.92 -31.33 2.59
N GLN A 84 -5.89 -31.33 1.67
CA GLN A 84 -7.10 -32.14 1.79
C GLN A 84 -6.98 -33.54 1.16
N GLY A 85 -5.90 -33.84 0.43
CA GLY A 85 -5.66 -35.18 -0.14
C GLY A 85 -6.45 -35.48 -1.43
N VAL A 86 -6.02 -36.53 -2.16
CA VAL A 86 -6.35 -36.81 -3.58
C VAL A 86 -7.81 -37.30 -3.82
N LEU A 87 -8.51 -37.76 -2.78
CA LEU A 87 -9.83 -38.41 -2.91
C LEU A 87 -10.95 -37.58 -2.27
N TYR A 88 -11.29 -36.44 -2.86
CA TYR A 88 -12.42 -35.63 -2.37
C TYR A 88 -13.52 -35.41 -3.41
N LYS A 89 -14.77 -35.56 -2.94
CA LYS A 89 -16.01 -35.15 -3.63
C LYS A 89 -16.01 -33.66 -4.05
N ASN A 90 -15.13 -32.85 -3.44
CA ASN A 90 -15.07 -31.40 -3.63
C ASN A 90 -14.10 -30.95 -4.72
N LEU A 91 -13.37 -31.86 -5.39
CA LEU A 91 -12.48 -31.52 -6.52
C LEU A 91 -13.20 -30.73 -7.62
N GLY A 92 -14.47 -31.03 -7.88
CA GLY A 92 -15.28 -30.29 -8.85
C GLY A 92 -15.41 -28.80 -8.51
N PHE A 93 -15.51 -28.44 -7.22
CA PHE A 93 -15.58 -27.05 -6.79
C PHE A 93 -14.23 -26.34 -6.96
N TYR A 94 -13.11 -27.03 -6.71
CA TYR A 94 -11.78 -26.47 -6.95
C TYR A 94 -11.52 -26.23 -8.44
N VAL A 95 -11.91 -27.16 -9.31
CA VAL A 95 -11.77 -27.00 -10.77
C VAL A 95 -12.67 -25.86 -11.27
N LEU A 96 -13.91 -25.77 -10.78
CA LEU A 96 -14.81 -24.67 -11.11
C LEU A 96 -14.25 -23.32 -10.63
N PHE A 97 -13.67 -23.27 -9.44
CA PHE A 97 -13.00 -22.07 -8.91
C PHE A 97 -11.81 -21.66 -9.78
N LEU A 98 -10.98 -22.61 -10.21
CA LEU A 98 -9.85 -22.36 -11.10
C LEU A 98 -10.30 -21.83 -12.47
N LEU A 99 -11.43 -22.32 -12.99
CA LEU A 99 -12.04 -21.82 -14.22
C LEU A 99 -12.55 -20.37 -14.06
N LEU A 100 -13.20 -20.05 -12.94
CA LEU A 100 -13.65 -18.69 -12.63
C LEU A 100 -12.46 -17.72 -12.53
N LEU A 101 -11.39 -18.12 -11.86
CA LEU A 101 -10.16 -17.35 -11.73
C LEU A 101 -9.51 -17.10 -13.11
N ALA A 102 -9.44 -18.12 -13.96
CA ALA A 102 -8.94 -17.98 -15.33
C ALA A 102 -9.82 -17.03 -16.19
N LEU A 103 -11.15 -17.11 -16.06
CA LEU A 103 -12.07 -16.20 -16.76
C LEU A 103 -11.95 -14.76 -16.27
N GLY A 104 -11.87 -14.55 -14.94
CA GLY A 104 -11.70 -13.22 -14.36
C GLY A 104 -10.41 -12.55 -14.85
N PHE A 105 -9.30 -13.30 -14.81
CA PHE A 105 -8.02 -12.83 -15.33
C PHE A 105 -8.05 -12.54 -16.84
N GLY A 106 -8.74 -13.37 -17.64
CA GLY A 106 -8.89 -13.14 -19.08
C GLY A 106 -9.68 -11.85 -19.40
N ILE A 107 -10.76 -11.58 -18.66
CA ILE A 107 -11.53 -10.34 -18.79
C ILE A 107 -10.67 -9.11 -18.44
N GLU A 108 -9.82 -9.24 -17.43
CA GLU A 108 -8.94 -8.17 -16.96
C GLU A 108 -7.92 -7.78 -18.02
N ILE A 109 -7.25 -8.77 -18.63
CA ILE A 109 -6.33 -8.53 -19.75
C ILE A 109 -7.07 -7.89 -20.93
N TYR A 110 -8.26 -8.39 -21.28
CA TYR A 110 -9.04 -7.84 -22.40
C TYR A 110 -9.44 -6.37 -22.19
N LYS A 111 -9.63 -5.93 -20.95
CA LYS A 111 -9.96 -4.53 -20.62
C LYS A 111 -8.75 -3.58 -20.62
N GLY A 112 -7.53 -4.10 -20.77
CA GLY A 112 -6.32 -3.28 -20.83
C GLY A 112 -5.86 -2.72 -19.48
N TYR A 113 -6.43 -3.15 -18.36
CA TYR A 113 -6.00 -2.70 -17.03
C TYR A 113 -4.61 -3.19 -16.63
N ALA A 114 -4.13 -4.27 -17.27
CA ALA A 114 -2.77 -4.79 -17.13
C ALA A 114 -1.81 -4.28 -18.22
N GLU A 115 -2.28 -3.44 -19.15
CA GLU A 115 -1.43 -2.84 -20.18
C GLU A 115 -0.69 -1.64 -19.60
N TRP A 116 0.61 -1.59 -19.88
CA TRP A 116 1.49 -0.51 -19.51
C TRP A 116 1.69 0.33 -20.76
N GLU A 117 0.86 1.37 -20.95
CA GLU A 117 1.17 2.41 -21.93
C GLU A 117 2.34 3.25 -21.40
N TYR A 118 3.41 3.30 -22.19
CA TYR A 118 4.60 4.12 -21.94
C TYR A 118 4.36 5.58 -22.33
#